data_AF-T0Z9N6-F1
#
_entry.id   AF-T0Z9N6-F1
#
_cell.length_a   1.000
_cell.length_b   1.000
_cell.length_c   1.000
_cell.angle_alpha   90.00
_cell.angle_beta   90.00
_cell.angle_gamma   90.00
#
_symmetry.space_group_name_H-M   'P 1'
#
loop_
_entity.id
_entity.type
_entity.pdbx_description
1 polymer ?
#
loop_
_entity_poly.entity_id
_entity_poly.type
_entity_poly.pdbx_seq_one_letter_code
_entity_poly.pdbx_strand_id
1 'polypeptide(L)' 'MALTTLDAHIALIVIDLQKGIVALPAAHPLATVVQNARALADGA' A
#
# COMPACT_ATOMS: atom_id res chain seq x y z
N MET A 1 14.61 -11.49 5.96
CA MET A 1 13.19 -11.86 5.72
C MET A 1 13.14 -12.79 4.53
N ALA A 2 12.21 -13.75 4.52
CA ALA A 2 11.95 -14.54 3.32
C ALA A 2 11.29 -13.65 2.27
N LEU A 3 11.70 -13.79 1.01
CA LEU A 3 11.03 -13.14 -0.12
C LEU A 3 9.82 -14.00 -0.51
N THR A 4 8.64 -13.39 -0.60
CA THR A 4 7.43 -14.07 -1.05
C THR A 4 7.49 -14.23 -2.58
N THR A 5 7.34 -15.45 -3.08
CA THR A 5 7.20 -15.69 -4.52
C THR A 5 5.84 -15.19 -5.01
N LEU A 6 5.85 -14.35 -6.05
CA LEU A 6 4.65 -13.86 -6.73
C LEU A 6 4.39 -14.68 -8.00
N ASP A 7 3.11 -14.82 -8.38
CA ASP A 7 2.72 -15.39 -9.66
C ASP A 7 3.11 -14.44 -10.83
N ALA A 8 3.12 -14.94 -12.07
CA ALA A 8 3.32 -14.08 -13.23
C ALA A 8 2.11 -13.15 -13.52
N HIS A 9 0.91 -13.51 -13.07
CA HIS A 9 -0.33 -12.76 -13.23
C HIS A 9 -0.84 -12.23 -11.88
N ILE A 10 -0.11 -11.30 -11.27
CA ILE A 10 -0.51 -10.66 -10.02
C ILE A 10 -1.24 -9.34 -10.25
N ALA A 11 -1.94 -8.90 -9.21
CA ALA A 11 -2.51 -7.58 -9.12
C ALA A 11 -2.18 -6.95 -7.76
N LEU A 12 -2.01 -5.63 -7.75
CA LEU A 12 -1.96 -4.84 -6.53
C LEU A 12 -3.37 -4.35 -6.19
N ILE A 13 -3.82 -4.58 -4.95
CA ILE A 13 -5.08 -4.05 -4.45
C ILE A 13 -4.78 -3.02 -3.36
N VAL A 14 -5.20 -1.78 -3.58
CA VAL A 14 -5.08 -0.68 -2.63
C VAL A 14 -6.46 -0.34 -2.10
N ILE A 15 -6.65 -0.47 -0.78
CA ILE A 15 -7.95 -0.26 -0.13
C ILE A 15 -7.97 1.08 0.61
N ASP A 16 -9.00 1.88 0.33
CA ASP A 16 -9.42 3.06 1.08
C ASP A 16 -8.32 4.08 1.44
N LEU A 17 -7.33 4.28 0.57
CA LEU A 17 -6.37 5.39 0.69
C LEU A 17 -6.94 6.74 0.23
N GLN A 18 -8.23 6.95 0.45
CA GLN A 18 -8.93 8.19 0.18
C GLN A 18 -8.60 9.25 1.24
N LYS A 19 -8.56 10.52 0.83
CA LYS A 19 -8.21 11.66 1.70
C LYS A 19 -8.97 11.69 3.03
N GLY A 20 -10.25 11.31 3.01
CA GLY A 20 -11.09 11.28 4.22
C GLY A 20 -10.75 10.16 5.21
N ILE A 21 -10.22 9.02 4.73
CA ILE A 21 -9.84 7.89 5.60
C ILE A 21 -8.43 8.10 6.14
N VAL A 22 -7.50 8.56 5.29
CA VAL A 22 -6.10 8.77 5.72
C VAL A 22 -5.95 9.92 6.73
N ALA A 23 -6.97 10.77 6.88
CA ALA A 23 -7.01 11.83 7.88
C ALA A 23 -7.56 11.38 9.25
N LEU A 24 -8.10 10.16 9.36
CA LEU A 24 -8.64 9.65 10.62
C LEU A 24 -7.50 9.22 11.57
N PRO A 25 -7.72 9.25 12.90
CA PRO A 25 -6.80 8.66 13.85
C PRO A 25 -6.58 7.17 13.56
N ALA A 26 -5.33 6.75 13.52
CA ALA A 26 -4.93 5.36 13.31
C ALA A 26 -3.80 4.98 14.28
N ALA A 27 -3.66 3.68 14.54
CA ALA A 27 -2.62 3.16 15.44
C ALA A 27 -1.19 3.47 14.94
N HIS A 28 -1.01 3.62 13.62
CA HIS A 28 0.25 3.97 12.97
C HIS A 28 0.02 5.09 11.94
N PRO A 29 1.05 5.90 11.62
CA PRO A 29 0.94 6.93 10.59
C PRO A 29 0.56 6.35 9.21
N LEU A 30 -0.51 6.87 8.61
CA LEU A 30 -1.00 6.39 7.30
C LEU A 30 -0.21 6.97 6.10
N ALA A 31 0.58 8.02 6.32
CA ALA A 31 1.39 8.63 5.25
C ALA A 31 2.38 7.64 4.62
N THR A 32 2.97 6.76 5.42
CA THR A 32 3.92 5.73 4.93
C THR A 32 3.19 4.65 4.11
N VAL A 33 1.93 4.34 4.43
CA VAL A 33 1.11 3.41 3.65
C VAL A 33 0.85 3.98 2.25
N VAL A 34 0.52 5.27 2.14
CA VAL A 34 0.34 5.95 0.85
C VAL A 34 1.63 5.95 0.02
N GLN A 35 2.77 6.23 0.65
CA GLN A 35 4.07 6.22 -0.02
C GLN A 35 4.43 4.83 -0.56
N ASN A 36 4.24 3.78 0.24
CA ASN A 36 4.53 2.40 -0.17
C ASN A 36 3.57 1.91 -1.25
N ALA A 37 2.28 2.23 -1.14
CA ALA A 37 1.29 1.90 -2.16
C ALA A 37 1.63 2.54 -3.52
N ARG A 38 2.10 3.79 -3.51
CA ARG A 38 2.61 4.46 -4.72
C ARG A 38 3.82 3.73 -5.30
N ALA A 39 4.80 3.38 -4.47
CA ALA A 39 6.00 2.68 -4.93
C ALA A 39 5.67 1.33 -5.59
N LEU A 40 4.78 0.54 -4.97
CA LEU A 40 4.31 -0.73 -5.53
C LEU A 40 3.51 -0.53 -6.83
N ALA A 41 2.70 0.53 -6.92
CA ALA A 41 1.92 0.83 -8.13
C ALA A 41 2.82 1.28 -9.30
N ASP A 42 3.94 1.96 -9.01
CA ASP A 42 4.93 2.35 -10.01
C ASP A 42 5.79 1.15 -10.49
N GLY A 43 5.64 -0.04 -9.89
CA GLY A 43 6.31 -1.28 -10.29
C GLY A 43 7.64 -1.56 -9.58
N ALA A 44 7.83 -1.02 -8.37
CA ALA A 44 8.96 -1.33 -7.50
C ALA A 44 8.85 -2.69 -6.80
#